data_AF-A0A3N5J620-F1
#
_entry.id   AF-A0A3N5J620-F1
#
_cell.length_a   1.000
_cell.length_b   1.000
_cell.length_c   1.000
_cell.angle_alpha   90.00
_cell.angle_beta   90.00
_cell.angle_gamma   90.00
#
_symmetry.space_group_name_H-M   'P 1'
#
loop_
_entity.id
_entity.type
_entity.pdbx_description
1 polymer ?
#
loop_
_entity_poly.entity_id
_entity_poly.type
_entity_poly.pdbx_seq_one_letter_code
_entity_poly.pdbx_strand_id
1 'polypeptide(L)'
;MKVRRVFAAIFIIMFILLNVGNAGEKATIQQYLNDTACKVKATDDPAQKREILDQSLQTMSDALNKVESSGLISQDDLAGINRFKTALQEKQDELAGMNGYERVADQQLNAFSDYVVQDMQQAERYVTISVVTALLIVIILILLL
;
A
#
# COMPACT_ATOMS: atom_id res chain seq x y z
N MET A 1 -8.57 15.42 26.87
CA MET A 1 -8.86 14.26 25.98
C MET A 1 -7.82 14.01 24.89
N LYS A 2 -7.21 15.04 24.26
CA LYS A 2 -6.14 14.86 23.24
C LYS A 2 -4.92 14.10 23.77
N VAL A 3 -4.39 14.48 24.93
CA VAL A 3 -3.20 13.85 25.54
C VAL A 3 -3.43 12.37 25.86
N ARG A 4 -4.62 12.01 26.37
CA ARG A 4 -4.99 10.63 26.69
C ARG A 4 -5.12 9.72 25.45
N ARG A 5 -5.51 10.29 24.30
CA ARG A 5 -5.53 9.60 23.00
C ARG A 5 -4.13 9.45 22.41
N VAL A 6 -3.26 10.44 22.59
CA VAL A 6 -1.84 10.38 22.17
C VAL A 6 -1.09 9.32 22.98
N PHE A 7 -1.26 9.26 24.30
CA PHE A 7 -0.65 8.21 25.12
C PHE A 7 -1.20 6.81 24.82
N ALA A 8 -2.49 6.68 24.52
CA ALA A 8 -3.08 5.42 24.06
C ALA A 8 -2.52 5.00 22.69
N ALA A 9 -2.37 5.94 21.76
CA ALA A 9 -1.74 5.69 20.46
C ALA A 9 -0.27 5.29 20.60
N ILE A 10 0.50 5.94 21.48
CA ILE A 10 1.90 5.57 21.77
C ILE A 10 1.98 4.18 22.38
N PHE A 11 1.07 3.83 23.30
CA PHE A 11 1.00 2.48 23.86
C PHE A 11 0.64 1.42 22.81
N ILE A 12 -0.27 1.74 21.88
CA ILE A 12 -0.64 0.87 20.76
C ILE A 12 0.55 0.71 19.80
N ILE A 13 1.25 1.79 19.45
CA ILE A 13 2.44 1.77 18.59
C ILE A 13 3.56 0.95 19.25
N MET A 14 3.80 1.13 20.55
CA MET A 14 4.80 0.34 21.29
C MET A 14 4.40 -1.14 21.40
N PHE A 15 3.10 -1.44 21.54
CA PHE A 15 2.60 -2.82 21.57
C PHE A 15 2.66 -3.50 20.19
N ILE A 16 2.48 -2.74 19.11
CA ILE A 16 2.64 -3.22 17.73
C ILE A 16 4.12 -3.50 17.43
N LEU A 17 5.02 -2.60 17.81
CA LEU A 17 6.47 -2.74 17.62
C LEU A 17 7.07 -3.92 18.41
N LEU A 18 6.51 -4.26 19.58
CA LEU A 18 6.95 -5.43 20.36
C LEU A 18 6.50 -6.78 19.77
N ASN A 19 5.51 -6.80 18.86
CA ASN A 19 5.02 -8.00 18.18
C ASN A 19 5.64 -8.22 16.78
N VAL A 20 6.51 -7.32 16.32
CA VAL A 20 7.22 -7.39 15.02
C VAL A 20 8.09 -8.65 14.86
N GLY A 21 8.41 -9.35 15.95
CA GLY A 21 9.19 -10.59 15.92
C GLY A 21 8.48 -11.85 15.38
N ASN A 22 7.18 -11.80 15.06
CA ASN A 22 6.47 -12.96 14.51
C ASN A 22 5.32 -12.53 13.58
N ALA A 23 5.51 -12.69 12.26
CA ALA A 23 4.45 -12.72 11.23
C ALA A 23 3.57 -11.46 10.99
N GLY A 24 3.75 -10.35 11.73
CA GLY A 24 2.84 -9.19 11.66
C GLY A 24 3.08 -8.17 10.55
N GLU A 25 4.28 -8.06 9.98
CA GLU A 25 4.64 -6.94 9.08
C GLU A 25 4.13 -7.09 7.65
N LYS A 26 4.05 -8.33 7.14
CA LYS A 26 3.45 -8.62 5.82
C LYS A 26 1.94 -8.40 5.80
N ALA A 27 1.30 -8.39 6.97
CA ALA A 27 -0.15 -8.34 7.06
C ALA A 27 -0.72 -6.98 6.67
N THR A 28 0.00 -5.86 6.84
CA THR A 28 -0.63 -4.54 6.79
C THR A 28 -0.66 -3.89 5.40
N ILE A 29 0.35 -4.10 4.53
CA ILE A 29 0.29 -3.66 3.13
C ILE A 29 -0.78 -4.49 2.39
N GLN A 30 -0.72 -5.81 2.57
CA GLN A 30 -1.74 -6.73 2.12
C GLN A 30 -3.13 -6.35 2.63
N GLN A 31 -3.25 -5.99 3.91
CA GLN A 31 -4.52 -5.54 4.50
C GLN A 31 -5.00 -4.23 3.88
N TYR A 32 -4.11 -3.25 3.64
CA TYR A 32 -4.48 -2.01 2.99
C TYR A 32 -5.08 -2.24 1.59
N LEU A 33 -4.42 -3.08 0.77
CA LEU A 33 -4.92 -3.43 -0.56
C LEU A 33 -6.21 -4.26 -0.50
N ASN A 34 -6.32 -5.20 0.45
CA ASN A 34 -7.56 -5.95 0.69
C ASN A 34 -8.72 -5.02 1.08
N ASP A 35 -8.47 -4.05 1.95
CA ASP A 35 -9.46 -3.07 2.37
C ASP A 35 -9.89 -2.19 1.19
N THR A 36 -8.94 -1.79 0.33
CA THR A 36 -9.26 -1.13 -0.96
C THR A 36 -10.13 -2.02 -1.83
N ALA A 37 -9.78 -3.29 -2.05
CA ALA A 37 -10.57 -4.20 -2.87
C ALA A 37 -11.99 -4.41 -2.31
N CYS A 38 -12.12 -4.50 -0.98
CA CYS A 38 -13.43 -4.53 -0.31
C CYS A 38 -14.24 -3.27 -0.57
N LYS A 39 -13.63 -2.07 -0.46
CA LYS A 39 -14.29 -0.80 -0.77
C LYS A 39 -14.75 -0.72 -2.22
N VAL A 40 -13.89 -1.10 -3.17
CA VAL A 40 -14.23 -1.15 -4.60
C VAL A 40 -15.44 -2.05 -4.86
N LYS A 41 -15.48 -3.22 -4.22
CA LYS A 41 -16.58 -4.18 -4.38
C LYS A 41 -17.88 -3.70 -3.72
N ALA A 42 -17.79 -2.90 -2.66
CA ALA A 42 -18.94 -2.33 -1.96
C ALA A 42 -19.51 -1.07 -2.62
N THR A 43 -18.75 -0.43 -3.52
CA THR A 43 -19.22 0.70 -4.33
C THR A 43 -19.97 0.19 -5.56
N ASP A 44 -21.01 0.89 -6.01
CA ASP A 44 -21.75 0.52 -7.24
C ASP A 44 -21.25 1.29 -8.47
N ASP A 45 -20.96 2.58 -8.31
CA ASP A 45 -20.55 3.47 -9.39
C ASP A 45 -19.14 3.14 -9.91
N PRO A 46 -18.97 2.77 -11.21
CA PRO A 46 -17.68 2.46 -11.78
C PRO A 46 -16.67 3.61 -11.76
N ALA A 47 -17.12 4.87 -11.81
CA ALA A 47 -16.23 6.02 -11.72
C ALA A 47 -15.58 6.09 -10.32
N GLN A 48 -16.39 5.98 -9.28
CA GLN A 48 -15.90 5.92 -7.89
C GLN A 48 -15.03 4.69 -7.62
N LYS A 49 -15.34 3.53 -8.18
CA LYS A 49 -14.47 2.33 -8.08
C LYS A 49 -13.07 2.59 -8.59
N ARG A 50 -12.99 3.21 -9.77
CA ARG A 50 -11.71 3.54 -10.41
C ARG A 50 -10.95 4.57 -9.58
N GLU A 51 -11.63 5.59 -9.07
CA GLU A 51 -11.03 6.60 -8.19
C GLU A 51 -10.47 5.99 -6.91
N ILE A 52 -11.21 5.09 -6.25
CA ILE A 52 -10.74 4.38 -5.03
C ILE A 52 -9.46 3.58 -5.31
N LEU A 53 -9.40 2.90 -6.46
CA LEU A 53 -8.22 2.14 -6.87
C LEU A 53 -7.03 3.05 -7.16
N ASP A 54 -7.25 4.11 -7.94
CA ASP A 54 -6.19 5.05 -8.31
C ASP A 54 -5.60 5.75 -7.08
N GLN A 55 -6.46 6.26 -6.19
CA GLN A 55 -6.04 6.87 -4.93
C GLN A 55 -5.25 5.90 -4.05
N SER A 56 -5.64 4.62 -4.01
CA SER A 56 -4.94 3.60 -3.24
C SER A 56 -3.53 3.34 -3.79
N LEU A 57 -3.41 3.15 -5.10
CA LEU A 57 -2.12 2.94 -5.77
C LEU A 57 -1.21 4.17 -5.64
N GLN A 58 -1.78 5.37 -5.77
CA GLN A 58 -1.05 6.62 -5.60
C GLN A 58 -0.56 6.81 -4.16
N THR A 59 -1.42 6.56 -3.18
CA THR A 59 -1.06 6.67 -1.74
C THR A 59 0.12 5.76 -1.41
N MET A 60 0.15 4.55 -1.96
CA MET A 60 1.23 3.61 -1.72
C MET A 60 2.53 4.02 -2.42
N SER A 61 2.44 4.54 -3.64
CA SER A 61 3.58 5.13 -4.35
C SER A 61 4.18 6.32 -3.60
N ASP A 62 3.34 7.19 -3.04
CA ASP A 62 3.77 8.32 -2.20
C ASP A 62 4.41 7.86 -0.89
N ALA A 63 3.90 6.78 -0.28
CA ALA A 63 4.51 6.19 0.90
C ALA A 63 5.92 5.66 0.58
N LEU A 64 6.10 4.99 -0.56
CA LEU A 64 7.42 4.53 -1.02
C LEU A 64 8.38 5.70 -1.26
N ASN A 65 7.90 6.78 -1.90
CA ASN A 65 8.70 8.00 -2.10
C ASN A 65 9.17 8.59 -0.77
N LYS A 66 8.29 8.62 0.25
CA LYS A 66 8.65 9.09 1.59
C LYS A 66 9.67 8.17 2.26
N VAL A 67 9.52 6.85 2.16
CA VAL A 67 10.51 5.87 2.67
C VAL A 67 11.86 6.08 1.99
N GLU A 68 11.87 6.20 0.67
CA GLU A 68 13.08 6.45 -0.11
C GLU A 68 13.80 7.74 0.33
N SER A 69 13.05 8.83 0.48
CA SER A 69 13.60 10.13 0.91
C SER A 69 13.99 10.21 2.39
N SER A 70 13.60 9.21 3.21
CA SER A 70 13.81 9.25 4.67
C SER A 70 15.24 8.92 5.12
N GLY A 71 16.05 8.30 4.24
CA GLY A 71 17.38 7.81 4.58
C GLY A 71 17.40 6.60 5.53
N LEU A 72 16.24 5.98 5.80
CA LEU A 72 16.10 4.84 6.72
C LEU A 72 16.39 3.47 6.07
N ILE A 73 16.68 3.45 4.76
CA ILE A 73 16.81 2.23 3.96
C ILE A 73 18.21 2.08 3.38
N SER A 74 18.67 0.84 3.21
CA SER A 74 19.96 0.54 2.59
C SER A 74 19.93 0.67 1.07
N GLN A 75 21.11 0.60 0.41
CA GLN A 75 21.14 0.55 -1.07
C GLN A 75 20.50 -0.72 -1.65
N ASP A 76 20.58 -1.85 -0.94
CA ASP A 76 19.95 -3.09 -1.36
C ASP A 76 18.41 -2.98 -1.28
N ASP A 77 17.92 -2.24 -0.30
CA ASP A 77 16.50 -1.93 -0.08
C ASP A 77 15.92 -1.01 -1.16
N LEU A 78 16.73 -0.08 -1.69
CA LEU A 78 16.33 0.81 -2.80
C LEU A 78 15.93 0.04 -4.05
N ALA A 79 16.61 -1.07 -4.36
CA ALA A 79 16.27 -1.88 -5.52
C ALA A 79 14.89 -2.54 -5.37
N GLY A 80 14.55 -3.01 -4.16
CA GLY A 80 13.22 -3.55 -3.85
C GLY A 80 12.13 -2.49 -3.94
N ILE A 81 12.38 -1.29 -3.40
CA ILE A 81 11.46 -0.16 -3.45
C ILE A 81 11.21 0.28 -4.89
N ASN A 82 12.25 0.43 -5.71
CA ASN A 82 12.09 0.85 -7.10
C ASN A 82 11.31 -0.17 -7.94
N ARG A 83 11.53 -1.47 -7.69
CA ARG A 83 10.71 -2.53 -8.31
C ARG A 83 9.25 -2.42 -7.89
N PHE A 84 8.97 -2.23 -6.61
CA PHE A 84 7.61 -2.13 -6.10
C PHE A 84 6.91 -0.85 -6.62
N LYS A 85 7.60 0.29 -6.67
CA LYS A 85 7.11 1.53 -7.30
C LYS A 85 6.78 1.32 -8.77
N THR A 86 7.64 0.62 -9.51
CA THR A 86 7.40 0.32 -10.93
C THR A 86 6.15 -0.53 -11.10
N ALA A 87 5.99 -1.58 -10.28
CA ALA A 87 4.80 -2.43 -10.32
C ALA A 87 3.50 -1.64 -10.01
N LEU A 88 3.55 -0.69 -9.06
CA LEU A 88 2.40 0.18 -8.78
C LEU A 88 2.07 1.12 -9.94
N GLN A 89 3.09 1.70 -10.56
CA GLN A 89 2.92 2.56 -11.73
C GLN A 89 2.29 1.77 -12.88
N GLU A 90 2.76 0.55 -13.13
CA GLU A 90 2.17 -0.33 -14.15
C GLU A 90 0.68 -0.58 -13.90
N LYS A 91 0.26 -0.75 -12.62
CA LYS A 91 -1.17 -0.90 -12.29
C LYS A 91 -1.97 0.38 -12.44
N GLN A 92 -1.40 1.55 -12.15
CA GLN A 92 -2.05 2.82 -12.44
C GLN A 92 -2.22 3.03 -13.95
N ASP A 93 -1.19 2.70 -14.72
CA ASP A 93 -1.21 2.81 -16.17
C ASP A 93 -2.25 1.85 -16.78
N GLU A 94 -2.32 0.60 -16.30
CA GLU A 94 -3.33 -0.38 -16.70
C GLU A 94 -4.76 0.12 -16.36
N LEU A 95 -4.96 0.61 -15.14
CA LEU A 95 -6.25 1.15 -14.67
C LEU A 95 -6.74 2.33 -15.53
N ALA A 96 -5.83 3.19 -15.96
CA ALA A 96 -6.11 4.37 -16.77
C ALA A 96 -6.11 4.10 -18.28
N GLY A 97 -5.48 3.01 -18.74
CA GLY A 97 -5.19 2.75 -20.15
C GLY A 97 -4.13 3.68 -20.72
N MET A 98 -3.05 3.90 -19.97
CA MET A 98 -1.90 4.73 -20.34
C MET A 98 -0.69 3.85 -20.70
N ASN A 99 0.37 4.46 -21.25
CA ASN A 99 1.66 3.80 -21.50
C ASN A 99 1.59 2.46 -22.28
N GLY A 100 0.61 2.33 -23.18
CA GLY A 100 0.43 1.15 -24.04
C GLY A 100 -0.51 0.09 -23.47
N TYR A 101 -1.08 0.30 -22.29
CA TYR A 101 -2.11 -0.57 -21.73
C TYR A 101 -3.50 -0.24 -22.27
N GLU A 102 -4.33 -1.27 -22.42
CA GLU A 102 -5.77 -1.08 -22.59
C GLU A 102 -6.39 -0.71 -21.24
N ARG A 103 -7.27 0.30 -21.25
CA ARG A 103 -7.95 0.74 -20.03
C ARG A 103 -8.81 -0.40 -19.47
N VAL A 104 -8.65 -0.70 -18.19
CA VAL A 104 -9.52 -1.64 -17.48
C VAL A 104 -10.98 -1.22 -17.62
N ALA A 105 -11.79 -2.11 -18.18
CA ALA A 105 -13.21 -1.87 -18.38
C ALA A 105 -13.94 -1.73 -17.04
N ASP A 106 -15.01 -0.92 -17.01
CA ASP A 106 -15.78 -0.63 -15.80
C ASP A 106 -16.31 -1.89 -15.11
N GLN A 107 -16.73 -2.89 -15.90
CA GLN A 107 -17.23 -4.17 -15.37
C GLN A 107 -16.12 -5.02 -14.75
N GLN A 108 -14.85 -4.76 -15.10
CA GLN A 108 -13.69 -5.53 -14.65
C GLN A 108 -13.04 -4.93 -13.39
N LEU A 109 -13.44 -3.75 -12.93
CA LEU A 109 -12.80 -3.07 -11.79
C LEU A 109 -12.78 -3.90 -10.49
N ASN A 110 -13.79 -4.75 -10.26
CA ASN A 110 -13.81 -5.67 -9.13
C ASN A 110 -12.77 -6.80 -9.28
N ALA A 111 -12.60 -7.34 -10.50
CA ALA A 111 -11.61 -8.39 -10.75
C ALA A 111 -10.20 -7.81 -10.78
N PHE A 112 -10.06 -6.59 -11.29
CA PHE A 112 -8.80 -5.85 -11.28
C PHE A 112 -8.35 -5.53 -9.85
N SER A 113 -9.26 -5.16 -8.94
CA SER A 113 -8.89 -4.93 -7.54
C SER A 113 -8.36 -6.20 -6.86
N ASP A 114 -8.93 -7.36 -7.15
CA ASP A 114 -8.40 -8.65 -6.68
C ASP A 114 -7.05 -9.00 -7.31
N TYR A 115 -6.87 -8.69 -8.59
CA TYR A 115 -5.61 -8.91 -9.28
C TYR A 115 -4.48 -8.04 -8.69
N VAL A 116 -4.73 -6.75 -8.45
CA VAL A 116 -3.78 -5.84 -7.79
C VAL A 116 -3.35 -6.40 -6.43
N VAL A 117 -4.29 -6.85 -5.61
CA VAL A 117 -3.98 -7.47 -4.31
C VAL A 117 -3.05 -8.67 -4.47
N GLN A 118 -3.35 -9.57 -5.41
CA GLN A 118 -2.57 -10.79 -5.61
C GLN A 118 -1.17 -10.51 -6.16
N ASP A 119 -1.07 -9.58 -7.11
CA ASP A 119 0.18 -9.21 -7.77
C ASP A 119 1.13 -8.54 -6.78
N MET A 120 0.61 -7.62 -5.95
CA MET A 120 1.40 -6.96 -4.90
C MET A 120 1.85 -7.93 -3.80
N GLN A 121 1.04 -8.93 -3.44
CA GLN A 121 1.47 -9.99 -2.52
C GLN A 121 2.67 -10.81 -3.06
N GLN A 122 2.76 -10.97 -4.37
CA GLN A 122 3.90 -11.64 -4.98
C GLN A 122 5.12 -10.71 -5.04
N ALA A 123 4.91 -9.43 -5.36
CA ALA A 123 5.96 -8.43 -5.41
C ALA A 123 6.63 -8.20 -4.03
N GLU A 124 5.85 -8.24 -2.94
CA GLU A 124 6.35 -8.16 -1.56
C GLU A 124 7.34 -9.28 -1.18
N ARG A 125 7.31 -10.44 -1.85
CA ARG A 125 8.29 -11.51 -1.59
C ARG A 125 9.71 -11.12 -1.97
N TYR A 126 9.86 -10.13 -2.84
CA TYR A 126 11.15 -9.60 -3.29
C TYR A 126 11.60 -8.36 -2.51
N VAL A 127 10.78 -7.88 -1.57
CA VAL A 127 11.06 -6.74 -0.71
C VAL A 127 11.60 -7.23 0.64
N THR A 128 12.69 -6.64 1.11
CA THR A 128 13.33 -6.99 2.39
C THR A 128 12.45 -6.59 3.58
N ILE A 129 12.61 -7.28 4.71
CA ILE A 129 11.85 -7.01 5.94
C ILE A 129 12.01 -5.55 6.37
N SER A 130 13.23 -4.98 6.26
CA SER A 130 13.53 -3.58 6.58
C SER A 130 12.67 -2.59 5.78
N VAL A 131 12.46 -2.84 4.49
CA VAL A 131 11.61 -1.98 3.64
C VAL A 131 10.15 -2.09 4.04
N VAL A 132 9.66 -3.29 4.30
CA VAL A 132 8.28 -3.50 4.76
C VAL A 132 8.08 -2.70 6.05
N THR A 133 8.93 -2.86 7.06
CA THR A 133 8.85 -2.09 8.31
C THR A 133 8.84 -0.58 8.08
N ALA A 134 9.73 -0.05 7.22
CA ALA A 134 9.80 1.37 6.94
C ALA A 134 8.52 1.90 6.25
N LEU A 135 7.98 1.15 5.30
CA LEU A 135 6.73 1.49 4.61
C LEU A 135 5.55 1.50 5.58
N LEU A 136 5.49 0.54 6.49
CA LEU A 136 4.44 0.47 7.51
C LEU A 136 4.42 1.72 8.38
N ILE A 137 5.58 2.14 8.87
CA ILE A 137 5.69 3.35 9.68
C ILE A 137 5.14 4.55 8.91
N VAL A 138 5.48 4.70 7.64
CA VAL A 138 5.00 5.81 6.80
C VAL A 138 3.50 5.73 6.53
N ILE A 139 2.96 4.56 6.19
CA ILE A 139 1.52 4.39 5.93
C ILE A 139 0.70 4.68 7.20
N ILE A 140 1.14 4.16 8.35
CA ILE A 140 0.49 4.44 9.64
C ILE A 140 0.53 5.94 9.96
N LEU A 141 1.68 6.61 9.72
CA LEU A 141 1.78 8.06 9.91
C LEU A 141 0.81 8.82 9.00
N ILE A 142 0.63 8.40 7.75
CA ILE A 142 -0.33 9.01 6.82
C ILE A 142 -1.77 8.78 7.27
N LEU A 143 -2.11 7.58 7.77
CA LEU A 143 -3.47 7.27 8.24
C LEU A 143 -3.85 7.94 9.57
N LEU A 144 -2.86 8.30 10.40
CA LEU A 144 -3.07 8.94 11.70
C LEU A 144 -3.04 10.47 11.68
N LEU A 145 -2.49 11.08 10.62
CA LEU A 145 -2.44 12.53 10.39
C LEU A 145 -3.75 13.04 9.79
#